data_AF-A0A7W1GER0-F1
#
_entry.id   AF-A0A7W1GER0-F1
#
_cell.length_a   1.000
_cell.length_b   1.000
_cell.length_c   1.000
_cell.angle_alpha   90.00
_cell.angle_beta   90.00
_cell.angle_gamma   90.00
#
_symmetry.space_group_name_H-M   'P 1'
#
loop_
_entity.id
_entity.type
_entity.pdbx_description
1 polymer ?
#
loop_
_entity_poly.entity_id
_entity_poly.type
_entity_poly.pdbx_seq_one_letter_code
_entity_poly.pdbx_strand_id
1 'polypeptide(L)'
;MIDSKVFSLTTYRIGCSLLKCVLLWCALTLPSSGSAQEVSASARWSMKFDGRVRFYQTTELGVMVAGTEKSLYALDGESGEVLWRRKNVRLDAADVAPVPGTDVLLLSFEDGNRTRLEATDLMTGDILWRSDKVRGVVMQMALDPDSNLLAVVMTRDARGRAREGFKRRPVVHTFDLGAGHELWKHELESEIEMIPARWAEDEDVPYLLDNYRPPVFLDNRLYLFYEGITSLDAQTGKERRREKFRVNEEGLALTDADPVADERVVYLSGRGRARAVSRATGEALWESKDIGLTPEMILTRDVLYVRTGGQFTRLGDGETIARGPYGVSAIDVNSGRILWRYKGADKGITNVALIDPATIIIADRDDLILIDAATGKRRAKAAHNVERAAFVLVNERGEAVVGGGNEIAGFDVAGGQNTWRARHNPPGRGALRIVAAIAARAASLYFRYGGAASTAWRGAQLLNAVGTLRWSGLATRAAFPGLTSLATGYAREYASERFTPFGVLSRARRFSTPRVPDVPRPSIDVEERLLDRLDPGRQLERVSRFLLRRRRLATLRGQWMYFYTELSKGRGLVGVNINTGRAERAIRVADPDERFISDEASNSLYVAQDERLLAFPLSDRE
;
A
#
# COMPACT_ATOMS: atom_id res chain seq x y z
N MET A 1 -50.88 -37.59 8.64
CA MET A 1 -51.51 -38.75 7.98
C MET A 1 -52.74 -38.21 7.25
N ILE A 2 -52.71 -38.25 5.91
CA ILE A 2 -53.84 -38.25 4.95
C ILE A 2 -54.87 -37.08 5.11
N ASP A 3 -54.87 -36.00 4.32
CA ASP A 3 -55.06 -35.84 2.87
C ASP A 3 -56.54 -35.67 2.45
N SER A 4 -56.74 -34.80 1.46
CA SER A 4 -57.76 -34.85 0.39
C SER A 4 -59.17 -34.28 0.68
N LYS A 5 -59.61 -33.23 -0.06
CA LYS A 5 -60.35 -33.23 -1.38
C LYS A 5 -61.86 -33.51 -1.17
N VAL A 6 -62.86 -33.05 -1.94
CA VAL A 6 -63.04 -32.30 -3.20
C VAL A 6 -64.57 -32.10 -3.37
N PHE A 7 -64.96 -31.03 -4.07
CA PHE A 7 -66.17 -30.76 -4.87
C PHE A 7 -67.46 -31.62 -4.78
N SER A 8 -68.60 -30.92 -4.87
CA SER A 8 -69.73 -31.21 -5.80
C SER A 8 -70.68 -29.98 -5.84
N LEU A 9 -70.82 -29.21 -6.93
CA LEU A 9 -71.50 -29.42 -8.24
C LEU A 9 -73.02 -29.11 -8.24
N THR A 10 -73.38 -28.02 -8.96
CA THR A 10 -74.47 -27.89 -9.98
C THR A 10 -75.95 -28.06 -9.57
N THR A 11 -77.00 -27.44 -10.15
CA THR A 11 -77.27 -26.54 -11.31
C THR A 11 -78.73 -26.08 -11.20
N TYR A 12 -79.14 -24.97 -11.84
CA TYR A 12 -80.23 -24.87 -12.85
C TYR A 12 -80.34 -23.37 -13.28
N ARG A 13 -79.93 -23.00 -14.50
CA ARG A 13 -80.73 -22.83 -15.75
C ARG A 13 -81.70 -21.64 -15.76
N ILE A 14 -81.93 -20.86 -16.83
CA ILE A 14 -81.19 -20.31 -18.00
C ILE A 14 -82.28 -19.57 -18.82
N GLY A 15 -81.96 -18.37 -19.33
CA GLY A 15 -82.47 -17.86 -20.62
C GLY A 15 -81.40 -16.91 -21.18
N CYS A 16 -80.49 -17.37 -22.07
CA CYS A 16 -80.56 -17.44 -23.55
C CYS A 16 -80.78 -16.06 -24.23
N SER A 17 -79.99 -15.59 -25.20
CA SER A 17 -78.97 -16.24 -26.05
C SER A 17 -78.07 -15.21 -26.76
N LEU A 18 -76.83 -15.64 -27.06
CA LEU A 18 -75.73 -14.97 -27.74
C LEU A 18 -75.92 -14.70 -29.24
N LEU A 19 -75.19 -13.70 -29.77
CA LEU A 19 -74.47 -13.78 -31.04
C LEU A 19 -73.04 -13.20 -30.88
N LYS A 20 -72.07 -13.78 -31.59
CA LYS A 20 -70.60 -13.72 -31.37
C LYS A 20 -69.87 -12.52 -32.00
N CYS A 21 -68.78 -12.11 -31.33
CA CYS A 21 -67.44 -11.68 -31.79
C CYS A 21 -67.28 -10.74 -33.01
N VAL A 22 -66.62 -9.57 -32.81
CA VAL A 22 -65.34 -9.16 -33.46
C VAL A 22 -64.60 -8.12 -32.58
N LEU A 23 -63.30 -8.40 -32.44
CA LEU A 23 -62.11 -7.66 -31.98
C LEU A 23 -62.05 -6.10 -31.90
N LEU A 24 -61.25 -5.69 -30.90
CA LEU A 24 -60.15 -4.69 -30.91
C LEU A 24 -60.31 -3.32 -30.21
N TRP A 25 -59.37 -3.09 -29.29
CA TRP A 25 -58.76 -1.83 -28.82
C TRP A 25 -59.53 -0.93 -27.83
N CYS A 26 -59.27 -1.14 -26.53
CA CYS A 26 -59.38 -0.10 -25.51
C CYS A 26 -57.98 0.35 -25.08
N ALA A 27 -57.63 1.58 -25.46
CA ALA A 27 -56.49 2.32 -24.95
C ALA A 27 -56.77 2.73 -23.50
N LEU A 28 -55.90 2.29 -22.58
CA LEU A 28 -55.84 2.78 -21.21
C LEU A 28 -54.77 3.86 -21.12
N THR A 29 -55.19 5.03 -20.65
CA THR A 29 -54.36 6.15 -20.23
C THR A 29 -53.41 5.69 -19.11
N LEU A 30 -52.13 5.54 -19.44
CA LEU A 30 -51.06 5.36 -18.46
C LEU A 30 -50.62 6.73 -17.93
N PRO A 31 -50.45 6.91 -16.61
CA PRO A 31 -49.65 8.00 -16.10
C PRO A 31 -48.22 7.79 -16.60
N SER A 32 -47.65 8.81 -17.23
CA SER A 32 -46.24 8.85 -17.60
C SER A 32 -45.41 8.71 -16.34
N SER A 33 -44.99 7.49 -16.03
CA SER A 33 -43.86 7.19 -15.18
C SER A 33 -42.71 8.06 -15.68
N GLY A 34 -42.31 9.04 -14.88
CA GLY A 34 -41.03 9.69 -15.09
C GLY A 34 -39.99 8.59 -15.11
N SER A 35 -39.45 8.30 -16.28
CA SER A 35 -38.28 7.44 -16.43
C SER A 35 -37.18 8.10 -15.61
N ALA A 36 -36.94 7.59 -14.40
CA ALA A 36 -35.69 7.84 -13.71
C ALA A 36 -34.61 7.39 -14.69
N GLN A 37 -33.86 8.35 -15.22
CA GLN A 37 -32.84 8.10 -16.20
C GLN A 37 -31.71 7.37 -15.49
N GLU A 38 -31.73 6.03 -15.60
CA GLU A 38 -30.77 5.13 -14.97
C GLU A 38 -29.37 5.35 -15.55
N VAL A 39 -28.48 6.01 -14.82
CA VAL A 39 -27.07 6.13 -15.21
C VAL A 39 -26.34 4.86 -14.78
N SER A 40 -26.08 3.96 -15.75
CA SER A 40 -24.97 3.01 -15.62
C SER A 40 -23.70 3.82 -15.33
N ALA A 41 -22.91 3.47 -14.31
CA ALA A 41 -21.65 4.14 -14.04
C ALA A 41 -20.71 3.97 -15.25
N SER A 42 -20.81 4.88 -16.22
CA SER A 42 -19.94 4.96 -17.37
C SER A 42 -18.55 5.32 -16.86
N ALA A 43 -17.53 4.60 -17.31
CA ALA A 43 -16.15 4.98 -17.02
C ALA A 43 -15.96 6.47 -17.37
N ARG A 44 -15.40 7.25 -16.44
CA ARG A 44 -15.06 8.67 -16.62
C ARG A 44 -14.18 8.84 -17.86
N TRP A 45 -13.22 7.92 -18.03
CA TRP A 45 -12.44 7.78 -19.24
C TRP A 45 -12.07 6.32 -19.48
N SER A 46 -11.76 6.01 -20.75
CA SER A 46 -11.24 4.71 -21.15
C SER A 46 -10.14 4.87 -22.19
N MET A 47 -8.96 4.33 -21.89
CA MET A 47 -7.81 4.35 -22.79
C MET A 47 -7.57 2.95 -23.35
N LYS A 48 -7.42 2.84 -24.68
CA LYS A 48 -7.00 1.60 -25.36
C LYS A 48 -5.52 1.69 -25.71
N PHE A 49 -4.75 0.66 -25.38
CA PHE A 49 -3.32 0.60 -25.69
C PHE A 49 -3.01 -0.30 -26.89
N ASP A 50 -1.72 -0.39 -27.22
CA ASP A 50 -1.15 -1.18 -28.33
C ASP A 50 -0.96 -2.68 -28.01
N GLY A 51 -1.32 -3.09 -26.80
CA GLY A 51 -1.30 -4.47 -26.34
C GLY A 51 -1.83 -4.58 -24.91
N ARG A 52 -1.86 -5.80 -24.40
CA ARG A 52 -2.39 -6.10 -23.06
C ARG A 52 -1.66 -5.32 -21.96
N VAL A 53 -2.42 -4.79 -21.02
CA VAL A 53 -1.91 -4.06 -19.85
C VAL A 53 -1.31 -5.06 -18.84
N ARG A 54 0.01 -4.96 -18.64
CA ARG A 54 0.78 -5.81 -17.73
C ARG A 54 0.88 -5.24 -16.32
N PHE A 55 0.84 -3.91 -16.18
CA PHE A 55 0.73 -3.22 -14.89
C PHE A 55 0.30 -1.77 -15.10
N TYR A 56 -0.17 -1.16 -14.02
CA TYR A 56 -0.39 0.28 -13.93
C TYR A 56 -0.17 0.72 -12.48
N GLN A 57 0.34 1.94 -12.30
CA GLN A 57 0.58 2.54 -11.00
C GLN A 57 0.37 4.05 -11.04
N THR A 58 -0.21 4.62 -9.98
CA THR A 58 -0.36 6.06 -9.80
C THR A 58 0.83 6.63 -9.05
N THR A 59 1.34 7.78 -9.50
CA THR A 59 2.38 8.53 -8.79
C THR A 59 1.77 9.62 -7.90
N GLU A 60 2.58 10.22 -7.02
CA GLU A 60 2.16 11.33 -6.15
C GLU A 60 1.81 12.61 -6.93
N LEU A 61 2.39 12.76 -8.12
CA LEU A 61 2.06 13.82 -9.06
C LEU A 61 0.81 13.50 -9.86
N GLY A 62 0.20 12.35 -9.64
CA GLY A 62 -1.07 12.01 -10.28
C GLY A 62 -0.97 11.52 -11.72
N VAL A 63 0.27 11.23 -12.16
CA VAL A 63 0.56 10.55 -13.40
C VAL A 63 0.30 9.05 -13.21
N MET A 64 -0.44 8.46 -14.13
CA MET A 64 -0.66 7.02 -14.20
C MET A 64 0.37 6.42 -15.16
N VAL A 65 1.29 5.60 -14.63
CA VAL A 65 2.27 4.88 -15.44
C VAL A 65 1.72 3.49 -15.75
N ALA A 66 1.57 3.15 -17.02
CA ALA A 66 1.02 1.87 -17.48
C ALA A 66 1.98 1.17 -18.44
N GLY A 67 2.34 -0.09 -18.15
CA GLY A 67 3.16 -0.92 -19.02
C GLY A 67 2.32 -1.95 -19.76
N THR A 68 2.55 -2.08 -21.07
CA THR A 68 1.93 -3.10 -21.93
C THR A 68 2.95 -4.15 -22.35
N GLU A 69 2.52 -5.11 -23.15
CA GLU A 69 3.43 -6.08 -23.78
C GLU A 69 4.44 -5.43 -24.75
N LYS A 70 4.21 -4.19 -25.17
CA LYS A 70 4.97 -3.52 -26.23
C LYS A 70 5.50 -2.13 -25.86
N SER A 71 4.88 -1.43 -24.92
CA SER A 71 5.17 -0.03 -24.63
C SER A 71 5.03 0.31 -23.15
N LEU A 72 5.69 1.41 -22.73
CA LEU A 72 5.44 2.10 -21.47
C LEU A 72 4.71 3.42 -21.74
N TYR A 73 3.66 3.71 -20.98
CA TYR A 73 2.88 4.94 -21.07
C TYR A 73 2.91 5.71 -19.75
N ALA A 74 2.90 7.03 -19.85
CA ALA A 74 2.43 7.91 -18.79
C ALA A 74 1.17 8.62 -19.25
N LEU A 75 0.14 8.57 -18.40
CA LEU A 75 -1.14 9.22 -18.62
C LEU A 75 -1.40 10.23 -17.49
N ASP A 76 -2.16 11.26 -17.78
CA ASP A 76 -2.81 12.04 -16.74
C ASP A 76 -3.90 11.16 -16.08
N GLY A 77 -3.80 10.92 -14.77
CA GLY A 77 -4.73 10.01 -14.09
C GLY A 77 -6.18 10.50 -14.09
N GLU A 78 -6.42 11.81 -14.13
CA GLU A 78 -7.77 12.38 -14.06
C GLU A 78 -8.51 12.30 -15.39
N SER A 79 -7.83 12.63 -16.49
CA SER A 79 -8.41 12.71 -17.84
C SER A 79 -8.15 11.47 -18.72
N GLY A 80 -7.12 10.68 -18.41
CA GLY A 80 -6.64 9.60 -19.26
C GLY A 80 -5.80 10.07 -20.45
N GLU A 81 -5.48 11.36 -20.55
CA GLU A 81 -4.63 11.92 -21.62
C GLU A 81 -3.23 11.30 -21.59
N VAL A 82 -2.73 10.85 -22.74
CA VAL A 82 -1.35 10.37 -22.87
C VAL A 82 -0.38 11.55 -22.77
N LEU A 83 0.47 11.56 -21.75
CA LEU A 83 1.55 12.52 -21.59
C LEU A 83 2.73 12.16 -22.49
N TRP A 84 3.14 10.89 -22.46
CA TRP A 84 4.17 10.33 -23.32
C TRP A 84 4.04 8.81 -23.42
N ARG A 85 4.70 8.25 -24.43
CA ARG A 85 4.81 6.80 -24.66
C ARG A 85 6.23 6.46 -25.09
N ARG A 86 6.80 5.40 -24.53
CA ARG A 86 8.01 4.74 -25.03
C ARG A 86 7.63 3.43 -25.73
N LYS A 87 7.81 3.39 -27.06
CA LYS A 87 7.51 2.22 -27.90
C LYS A 87 8.63 1.17 -27.80
N ASN A 88 8.28 -0.08 -28.10
CA ASN A 88 9.22 -1.21 -28.15
C ASN A 88 9.99 -1.44 -26.84
N VAL A 89 9.36 -1.08 -25.73
CA VAL A 89 9.90 -1.21 -24.38
C VAL A 89 8.93 -2.11 -23.61
N ARG A 90 9.39 -3.33 -23.33
CA ARG A 90 8.65 -4.29 -22.53
C ARG A 90 9.22 -4.32 -21.13
N LEU A 91 8.61 -3.56 -20.23
CA LEU A 91 8.96 -3.53 -18.82
C LEU A 91 7.90 -4.22 -17.98
N ASP A 92 8.33 -4.72 -16.83
CA ASP A 92 7.47 -5.15 -15.74
C ASP A 92 7.38 -4.06 -14.67
N ALA A 93 6.42 -4.19 -13.74
CA ALA A 93 6.30 -3.24 -12.63
C ALA A 93 7.57 -3.16 -11.79
N ALA A 94 8.32 -4.28 -11.69
CA ALA A 94 9.61 -4.36 -11.00
C ALA A 94 10.66 -3.40 -11.57
N ASP A 95 10.53 -3.10 -12.87
CA ASP A 95 11.51 -2.33 -13.62
C ASP A 95 11.20 -0.84 -13.59
N VAL A 96 10.07 -0.42 -12.98
CA VAL A 96 9.54 0.93 -13.09
C VAL A 96 9.31 1.54 -11.71
N ALA A 97 10.15 2.52 -11.38
CA ALA A 97 10.33 3.04 -10.04
C ALA A 97 10.10 4.55 -9.90
N PRO A 98 8.89 5.00 -9.55
CA PRO A 98 8.69 6.41 -9.18
C PRO A 98 9.56 6.76 -7.96
N VAL A 99 10.41 7.78 -8.08
CA VAL A 99 11.19 8.30 -6.97
C VAL A 99 10.29 9.25 -6.17
N PRO A 100 9.88 8.88 -4.94
CA PRO A 100 8.91 9.65 -4.17
C PRO A 100 9.35 11.10 -3.92
N GLY A 101 8.41 12.05 -3.87
CA GLY A 101 8.73 13.46 -3.64
C GLY A 101 9.44 14.18 -4.79
N THR A 102 9.61 13.54 -5.95
CA THR A 102 10.29 14.08 -7.13
C THR A 102 9.47 13.85 -8.41
N ASP A 103 9.91 14.45 -9.53
CA ASP A 103 9.44 14.15 -10.89
C ASP A 103 10.32 13.12 -11.60
N VAL A 104 11.02 12.26 -10.86
CA VAL A 104 11.92 11.25 -11.43
C VAL A 104 11.30 9.85 -11.41
N LEU A 105 11.45 9.13 -12.51
CA LEU A 105 11.08 7.73 -12.68
C LEU A 105 12.35 6.93 -13.02
N LEU A 106 12.77 5.99 -12.18
CA LEU A 106 13.86 5.06 -12.56
C LEU A 106 13.30 3.91 -13.38
N LEU A 107 13.97 3.60 -14.48
CA LEU A 107 13.65 2.50 -15.37
C LEU A 107 14.85 1.55 -15.42
N SER A 108 14.63 0.29 -15.07
CA SER A 108 15.63 -0.77 -15.15
C SER A 108 15.43 -1.58 -16.44
N PHE A 109 16.46 -1.67 -17.26
CA PHE A 109 16.47 -2.49 -18.47
C PHE A 109 17.45 -3.62 -18.29
N GLU A 110 16.94 -4.84 -18.16
CA GLU A 110 17.77 -6.05 -18.07
C GLU A 110 17.91 -6.70 -19.44
N ASP A 111 19.16 -6.95 -19.84
CA ASP A 111 19.52 -7.71 -21.04
C ASP A 111 20.63 -8.70 -20.69
N GLY A 112 20.24 -9.94 -20.42
CA GLY A 112 21.13 -11.00 -19.95
C GLY A 112 21.91 -10.58 -18.69
N ASN A 113 23.22 -10.42 -18.82
CA ASN A 113 24.11 -10.05 -17.71
C ASN A 113 24.32 -8.54 -17.52
N ARG A 114 23.67 -7.71 -18.33
CA ARG A 114 23.79 -6.25 -18.28
C ARG A 114 22.48 -5.65 -17.77
N THR A 115 22.60 -4.67 -16.89
CA THR A 115 21.48 -3.84 -16.49
C THR A 115 21.82 -2.40 -16.83
N ARG A 116 20.85 -1.71 -17.44
CA ARG A 116 20.89 -0.27 -17.63
C ARG A 116 19.83 0.37 -16.73
N LEU A 117 20.24 1.29 -15.87
CA LEU A 117 19.34 2.11 -15.07
C LEU A 117 19.22 3.50 -15.69
N GLU A 118 18.01 3.94 -15.96
CA GLU A 118 17.72 5.28 -16.49
C GLU A 118 16.87 6.07 -15.51
N ALA A 119 17.29 7.26 -15.11
CA ALA A 119 16.39 8.23 -14.51
C ALA A 119 15.69 8.99 -15.64
N THR A 120 14.37 9.01 -15.57
CA THR A 120 13.48 9.58 -16.59
C THR A 120 12.61 10.66 -15.97
N ASP A 121 12.43 11.76 -16.68
CA ASP A 121 11.46 12.80 -16.34
C ASP A 121 10.05 12.21 -16.42
N LEU A 122 9.33 12.20 -15.29
CA LEU A 122 8.00 11.61 -15.20
C LEU A 122 6.98 12.32 -16.10
N MET A 123 7.18 13.61 -16.39
CA MET A 123 6.24 14.45 -17.12
C MET A 123 6.45 14.38 -18.63
N THR A 124 7.69 14.23 -19.10
CA THR A 124 8.00 14.22 -20.53
C THR A 124 8.48 12.88 -21.08
N GLY A 125 8.94 11.98 -20.21
CA GLY A 125 9.56 10.73 -20.62
C GLY A 125 11.00 10.89 -21.10
N ASP A 126 11.61 12.07 -20.96
CA ASP A 126 12.99 12.32 -21.34
C ASP A 126 13.97 11.69 -20.35
N ILE A 127 15.10 11.19 -20.85
CA ILE A 127 16.17 10.65 -20.00
C ILE A 127 16.89 11.82 -19.34
N LEU A 128 16.94 11.82 -18.00
CA LEU A 128 17.71 12.76 -17.19
C LEU A 128 19.16 12.32 -17.09
N TRP A 129 19.39 11.04 -16.76
CA TRP A 129 20.70 10.40 -16.75
C TRP A 129 20.59 8.89 -16.89
N ARG A 130 21.72 8.23 -17.16
CA ARG A 130 21.82 6.78 -17.35
C ARG A 130 23.05 6.21 -16.64
N SER A 131 22.91 5.02 -16.06
CA SER A 131 24.02 4.20 -15.57
C SER A 131 23.98 2.79 -16.14
N ASP A 132 25.08 2.38 -16.76
CA ASP A 132 25.30 1.01 -17.29
C ASP A 132 26.20 0.16 -16.36
N LYS A 133 26.56 0.70 -15.19
CA LYS A 133 27.50 0.08 -14.23
C LYS A 133 26.80 -0.73 -13.14
N VAL A 134 25.48 -0.67 -13.08
CA VAL A 134 24.67 -1.39 -12.10
C VAL A 134 24.21 -2.74 -12.63
N ARG A 135 23.78 -3.63 -11.73
CA ARG A 135 23.30 -4.96 -12.09
C ARG A 135 22.14 -5.39 -11.20
N GLY A 136 21.16 -6.05 -11.83
CA GLY A 136 19.96 -6.58 -11.19
C GLY A 136 18.79 -5.60 -11.22
N VAL A 137 17.67 -6.02 -10.63
CA VAL A 137 16.46 -5.19 -10.55
C VAL A 137 16.48 -4.31 -9.31
N VAL A 138 15.78 -3.17 -9.37
CA VAL A 138 15.63 -2.30 -8.22
C VAL A 138 14.65 -2.92 -7.22
N MET A 139 15.10 -3.08 -5.98
CA MET A 139 14.32 -3.66 -4.89
C MET A 139 13.75 -2.59 -3.95
N GLN A 140 14.61 -1.70 -3.46
CA GLN A 140 14.26 -0.67 -2.48
C GLN A 140 15.10 0.58 -2.74
N MET A 141 14.68 1.73 -2.22
CA MET A 141 15.44 2.97 -2.31
C MET A 141 15.29 3.87 -1.09
N ALA A 142 16.25 4.79 -0.93
CA ALA A 142 16.17 5.93 -0.02
C ALA A 142 16.55 7.21 -0.75
N LEU A 143 15.91 8.31 -0.37
CA LEU A 143 16.16 9.64 -0.91
C LEU A 143 16.56 10.60 0.21
N ASP A 144 17.63 11.36 -0.01
CA ASP A 144 17.94 12.59 0.72
C ASP A 144 17.93 13.76 -0.29
N PRO A 145 16.82 14.51 -0.38
CA PRO A 145 16.69 15.58 -1.36
C PRO A 145 17.57 16.79 -1.02
N ASP A 146 17.87 17.05 0.25
CA ASP A 146 18.67 18.21 0.67
C ASP A 146 20.14 18.00 0.26
N SER A 147 20.63 16.76 0.35
CA SER A 147 21.97 16.38 -0.11
C SER A 147 22.02 15.87 -1.56
N ASN A 148 20.87 15.82 -2.25
CA ASN A 148 20.74 15.30 -3.61
C ASN A 148 21.20 13.82 -3.76
N LEU A 149 20.98 12.99 -2.73
CA LEU A 149 21.42 11.59 -2.71
C LEU A 149 20.27 10.62 -2.95
N LEU A 150 20.52 9.62 -3.78
CA LEU A 150 19.64 8.48 -4.01
C LEU A 150 20.40 7.19 -3.71
N ALA A 151 19.96 6.42 -2.72
CA ALA A 151 20.41 5.06 -2.52
C ALA A 151 19.42 4.08 -3.18
N VAL A 152 19.93 3.15 -3.97
CA VAL A 152 19.17 2.14 -4.71
C VAL A 152 19.70 0.76 -4.33
N VAL A 153 18.84 -0.07 -3.77
CA VAL A 153 19.14 -1.46 -3.42
C VAL A 153 18.75 -2.33 -4.60
N MET A 154 19.72 -3.07 -5.14
CA MET A 154 19.54 -3.89 -6.32
C MET A 154 19.89 -5.34 -6.03
N THR A 155 19.27 -6.28 -6.74
CA THR A 155 19.55 -7.71 -6.59
C THR A 155 19.49 -8.41 -7.93
N ARG A 156 20.48 -9.26 -8.20
CA ARG A 156 20.58 -10.05 -9.44
C ARG A 156 19.74 -11.32 -9.34
N ASP A 157 19.27 -11.78 -10.49
CA ASP A 157 18.56 -13.05 -10.64
C ASP A 157 17.45 -13.23 -9.59
N ALA A 158 16.63 -12.18 -9.40
CA ALA A 158 15.60 -12.12 -8.36
C ALA A 158 14.29 -12.81 -8.77
N ARG A 159 14.41 -13.94 -9.46
CA ARG A 159 13.27 -14.78 -9.87
C ARG A 159 13.57 -16.24 -9.55
N GLY A 160 12.54 -16.99 -9.22
CA GLY A 160 12.63 -18.43 -9.01
C GLY A 160 11.31 -19.04 -8.53
N ARG A 161 11.34 -20.32 -8.16
CA ARG A 161 10.18 -21.04 -7.63
C ARG A 161 9.90 -20.67 -6.19
N ALA A 162 8.63 -20.41 -5.84
CA ALA A 162 8.24 -19.86 -4.54
C ALA A 162 8.54 -20.77 -3.32
N ARG A 163 8.58 -22.10 -3.50
CA ARG A 163 8.63 -23.09 -2.41
C ARG A 163 10.04 -23.54 -2.00
N GLU A 164 11.08 -23.12 -2.72
CA GLU A 164 12.44 -23.67 -2.54
C GLU A 164 13.31 -22.85 -1.57
N GLY A 165 12.76 -21.78 -0.98
CA GLY A 165 13.54 -20.81 -0.21
C GLY A 165 14.48 -20.01 -1.11
N PHE A 166 14.59 -18.70 -0.87
CA PHE A 166 15.32 -17.85 -1.80
C PHE A 166 16.17 -16.85 -1.04
N LYS A 167 17.47 -16.97 -1.22
CA LYS A 167 18.45 -16.08 -0.62
C LYS A 167 19.29 -15.43 -1.72
N ARG A 168 19.55 -14.14 -1.55
CA ARG A 168 20.42 -13.37 -2.44
C ARG A 168 21.23 -12.38 -1.63
N ARG A 169 22.28 -11.86 -2.24
CA ARG A 169 23.10 -10.79 -1.70
C ARG A 169 22.83 -9.49 -2.45
N PRO A 170 21.99 -8.58 -1.90
CA PRO A 170 21.78 -7.26 -2.45
C PRO A 170 23.04 -6.40 -2.49
N VAL A 171 23.05 -5.46 -3.44
CA VAL A 171 24.05 -4.39 -3.54
C VAL A 171 23.33 -3.06 -3.42
N VAL A 172 23.81 -2.19 -2.55
CA VAL A 172 23.33 -0.82 -2.39
C VAL A 172 24.24 0.09 -3.22
N HIS A 173 23.65 0.82 -4.16
CA HIS A 173 24.32 1.84 -4.97
C HIS A 173 23.84 3.22 -4.53
N THR A 174 24.77 4.14 -4.29
CA THR A 174 24.42 5.53 -3.93
C THR A 174 24.84 6.46 -5.05
N PHE A 175 23.91 7.30 -5.49
CA PHE A 175 24.07 8.24 -6.59
C PHE A 175 23.86 9.66 -6.13
N ASP A 176 24.51 10.61 -6.80
CA ASP A 176 23.97 11.96 -6.92
C ASP A 176 22.75 11.92 -7.84
N LEU A 177 21.58 12.26 -7.33
CA LEU A 177 20.31 12.15 -8.06
C LEU A 177 20.22 13.14 -9.24
N GLY A 178 20.87 14.30 -9.15
CA GLY A 178 20.81 15.33 -10.19
C GLY A 178 21.71 15.04 -11.38
N ALA A 179 22.91 14.54 -11.13
CA ALA A 179 23.94 14.27 -12.13
C ALA A 179 23.99 12.78 -12.55
N GLY A 180 23.43 11.88 -11.75
CA GLY A 180 23.38 10.44 -12.04
C GLY A 180 24.70 9.70 -11.87
N HIS A 181 25.72 10.33 -11.29
CA HIS A 181 27.00 9.66 -11.05
C HIS A 181 26.92 8.82 -9.76
N GLU A 182 27.41 7.58 -9.85
CA GLU A 182 27.57 6.71 -8.68
C GLU A 182 28.68 7.25 -7.79
N LEU A 183 28.36 7.52 -6.52
CA LEU A 183 29.31 7.97 -5.50
C LEU A 183 30.06 6.78 -4.92
N TRP A 184 29.33 5.74 -4.54
CA TRP A 184 29.86 4.52 -3.94
C TRP A 184 28.83 3.39 -4.01
N LYS A 185 29.30 2.17 -3.75
CA LYS A 185 28.45 0.99 -3.59
C LYS A 185 28.85 0.18 -2.36
N HIS A 186 27.88 -0.53 -1.78
CA HIS A 186 28.07 -1.41 -0.64
C HIS A 186 27.34 -2.72 -0.88
N GLU A 187 28.07 -3.83 -0.89
CA GLU A 187 27.52 -5.18 -1.00
C GLU A 187 27.29 -5.74 0.41
N LEU A 188 26.12 -6.35 0.65
CA LEU A 188 25.86 -7.00 1.94
C LEU A 188 26.84 -8.16 2.18
N GLU A 189 27.18 -8.44 3.43
CA GLU A 189 28.14 -9.51 3.74
C GLU A 189 27.51 -10.90 3.54
N SER A 190 26.25 -11.05 3.95
CA SER A 190 25.50 -12.30 3.91
C SER A 190 24.40 -12.27 2.86
N GLU A 191 23.99 -13.47 2.44
CA GLU A 191 22.73 -13.59 1.72
C GLU A 191 21.55 -13.44 2.68
N ILE A 192 20.50 -12.77 2.23
CA ILE A 192 19.29 -12.50 3.01
C ILE A 192 18.07 -13.19 2.38
N GLU A 193 17.11 -13.58 3.21
CA GLU A 193 15.95 -14.36 2.81
C GLU A 193 14.84 -13.47 2.22
N MET A 194 14.60 -13.66 0.93
CA MET A 194 13.63 -12.88 0.16
C MET A 194 12.25 -13.53 0.19
N ILE A 195 11.21 -12.73 -0.07
CA ILE A 195 9.83 -13.19 -0.14
C ILE A 195 9.35 -13.23 -1.59
N PRO A 196 8.68 -14.30 -2.06
CA PRO A 196 8.13 -14.32 -3.40
C PRO A 196 6.98 -13.32 -3.53
N ALA A 197 6.82 -12.71 -4.70
CA ALA A 197 5.70 -11.80 -4.97
C ALA A 197 4.34 -12.53 -4.95
N ARG A 198 4.34 -13.84 -5.18
CA ARG A 198 3.18 -14.74 -5.08
C ARG A 198 3.65 -16.19 -4.92
N TRP A 199 2.82 -17.04 -4.32
CA TRP A 199 3.10 -18.48 -4.17
C TRP A 199 2.43 -19.29 -5.27
N ALA A 200 3.02 -19.25 -6.47
CA ALA A 200 2.61 -20.07 -7.60
C ALA A 200 3.31 -21.44 -7.58
N GLU A 201 2.61 -22.50 -7.98
CA GLU A 201 3.15 -23.87 -7.90
C GLU A 201 4.14 -24.20 -9.04
N ASP A 202 3.87 -23.74 -10.27
CA ASP A 202 4.60 -24.17 -11.48
C ASP A 202 5.26 -23.02 -12.28
N GLU A 203 5.40 -21.83 -11.69
CA GLU A 203 5.90 -20.65 -12.40
C GLU A 203 7.00 -19.91 -11.62
N ASP A 204 7.98 -19.38 -12.34
CA ASP A 204 8.98 -18.48 -11.77
C ASP A 204 8.36 -17.13 -11.42
N VAL A 205 8.44 -16.80 -10.14
CA VAL A 205 7.92 -15.56 -9.57
C VAL A 205 9.05 -14.60 -9.26
N PRO A 206 8.83 -13.28 -9.40
CA PRO A 206 9.74 -12.30 -8.83
C PRO A 206 9.84 -12.43 -7.31
N TYR A 207 11.02 -12.15 -6.77
CA TYR A 207 11.30 -12.08 -5.34
C TYR A 207 11.53 -10.64 -4.89
N LEU A 208 11.10 -10.35 -3.66
CA LEU A 208 11.03 -9.00 -3.09
C LEU A 208 11.86 -8.91 -1.81
N LEU A 209 12.26 -7.67 -1.46
CA LEU A 209 12.83 -7.33 -0.15
C LEU A 209 11.78 -6.80 0.85
N ASP A 210 10.49 -7.04 0.61
CA ASP A 210 9.40 -6.59 1.49
C ASP A 210 9.48 -7.19 2.90
N ASN A 211 10.21 -8.30 3.05
CA ASN A 211 10.57 -8.91 4.34
C ASN A 211 11.52 -8.02 5.20
N TYR A 212 12.13 -7.00 4.59
CA TYR A 212 13.08 -6.10 5.22
C TYR A 212 12.64 -4.64 5.11
N ARG A 213 13.31 -3.79 5.87
CA ARG A 213 13.08 -2.35 5.80
C ARG A 213 13.95 -1.73 4.72
N PRO A 214 13.37 -0.83 3.89
CA PRO A 214 14.15 0.01 3.01
C PRO A 214 15.24 0.75 3.77
N PRO A 215 16.35 1.08 3.10
CA PRO A 215 17.38 1.88 3.72
C PRO A 215 16.86 3.29 4.00
N VAL A 216 17.54 4.03 4.87
CA VAL A 216 17.15 5.41 5.16
C VAL A 216 18.35 6.32 5.36
N PHE A 217 18.31 7.50 4.72
CA PHE A 217 19.18 8.61 5.07
C PHE A 217 18.73 9.30 6.36
N LEU A 218 19.66 9.45 7.30
CA LEU A 218 19.49 10.16 8.57
C LEU A 218 20.86 10.66 9.04
N ASP A 219 20.95 11.92 9.47
CA ASP A 219 22.20 12.55 9.96
C ASP A 219 23.40 12.45 9.01
N ASN A 220 23.20 12.68 7.71
CA ASN A 220 24.23 12.52 6.69
C ASN A 220 24.82 11.08 6.66
N ARG A 221 24.02 10.09 7.05
CA ARG A 221 24.36 8.66 7.00
C ARG A 221 23.24 7.87 6.34
N LEU A 222 23.59 6.77 5.68
CA LEU A 222 22.65 5.76 5.20
C LEU A 222 22.60 4.61 6.21
N TYR A 223 21.40 4.31 6.72
CA TYR A 223 21.13 3.17 7.58
C TYR A 223 20.57 2.00 6.77
N LEU A 224 21.15 0.81 6.95
CA LEU A 224 20.71 -0.45 6.36
C LEU A 224 20.24 -1.42 7.45
N PHE A 225 19.15 -2.14 7.21
CA PHE A 225 18.46 -2.98 8.20
C PHE A 225 18.35 -4.47 7.81
N TYR A 226 19.25 -4.94 6.96
CA TYR A 226 19.17 -6.30 6.39
C TYR A 226 19.89 -7.36 7.25
N GLU A 227 20.94 -6.94 7.97
CA GLU A 227 21.84 -7.80 8.75
C GLU A 227 22.03 -7.24 10.18
N GLY A 228 20.95 -6.68 10.73
CA GLY A 228 20.95 -5.90 11.95
C GLY A 228 20.85 -4.41 11.62
N ILE A 229 21.79 -3.60 12.11
CA ILE A 229 21.86 -2.17 11.77
C ILE A 229 23.28 -1.81 11.32
N THR A 230 23.38 -1.30 10.09
CA THR A 230 24.63 -0.82 9.50
C THR A 230 24.49 0.65 9.17
N SER A 231 25.47 1.46 9.54
CA SER A 231 25.44 2.92 9.34
C SER A 231 26.63 3.36 8.49
N LEU A 232 26.35 3.79 7.28
CA LEU A 232 27.33 4.20 6.27
C LEU A 232 27.33 5.72 6.18
N ASP A 233 28.49 6.34 6.04
CA ASP A 233 28.57 7.76 5.69
C ASP A 233 27.89 7.99 4.33
N ALA A 234 26.96 8.96 4.24
CA ALA A 234 26.11 9.10 3.07
C ALA A 234 26.90 9.49 1.80
N GLN A 235 28.00 10.21 1.95
CA GLN A 235 28.81 10.71 0.84
C GLN A 235 29.93 9.74 0.44
N THR A 236 30.54 9.05 1.41
CA THR A 236 31.75 8.23 1.18
C THR A 236 31.50 6.73 1.26
N GLY A 237 30.34 6.29 1.77
CA GLY A 237 30.05 4.88 2.01
C GLY A 237 30.87 4.27 3.14
N LYS A 238 31.65 5.07 3.89
CA LYS A 238 32.47 4.58 4.99
C LYS A 238 31.59 4.08 6.12
N GLU A 239 31.73 2.79 6.39
CA GLU A 239 31.03 2.13 7.48
C GLU A 239 31.51 2.63 8.84
N ARG A 240 30.55 2.88 9.72
CA ARG A 240 30.75 2.96 11.17
C ARG A 240 30.42 1.61 11.78
N ARG A 241 30.94 1.34 12.99
CA ARG A 241 30.60 0.16 13.80
C ARG A 241 29.13 -0.25 13.63
N ARG A 242 28.92 -1.50 13.24
CA ARG A 242 27.61 -2.10 13.00
C ARG A 242 27.26 -3.09 14.09
N GLU A 243 25.98 -3.18 14.41
CA GLU A 243 25.45 -4.21 15.29
C GLU A 243 24.80 -5.30 14.43
N LYS A 244 25.41 -6.49 14.46
CA LYS A 244 25.04 -7.62 13.61
C LYS A 244 24.15 -8.59 14.34
N PHE A 245 23.00 -8.87 13.77
CA PHE A 245 22.14 -9.97 14.18
C PHE A 245 21.26 -10.38 13.01
N ARG A 246 20.73 -11.59 13.08
CA ARG A 246 19.77 -12.08 12.09
C ARG A 246 18.47 -11.28 12.23
N VAL A 247 18.05 -10.65 11.14
CA VAL A 247 16.75 -10.00 11.01
C VAL A 247 15.75 -11.03 10.51
N ASN A 248 14.63 -11.14 11.21
CA ASN A 248 13.58 -12.14 11.06
C ASN A 248 14.00 -13.59 11.41
N GLU A 249 13.05 -14.34 11.98
CA GLU A 249 13.07 -15.79 12.10
C GLU A 249 13.09 -16.46 10.72
N GLU A 250 13.76 -17.62 10.62
CA GLU A 250 13.85 -18.38 9.37
C GLU A 250 12.50 -18.83 8.85
N GLY A 251 12.27 -18.61 7.55
CA GLY A 251 11.07 -19.07 6.88
C GLY A 251 9.80 -18.32 7.28
N LEU A 252 9.89 -17.25 8.08
CA LEU A 252 8.77 -16.39 8.47
C LEU A 252 9.01 -14.95 8.07
N ALA A 253 8.00 -14.35 7.45
CA ALA A 253 8.03 -12.93 7.09
C ALA A 253 7.78 -12.04 8.31
N LEU A 254 8.54 -10.95 8.42
CA LEU A 254 8.25 -9.81 9.30
C LEU A 254 8.06 -10.13 10.77
N THR A 255 8.97 -10.93 11.30
CA THR A 255 8.98 -11.28 12.73
C THR A 255 9.66 -10.22 13.60
N ASP A 256 10.33 -9.26 12.96
CA ASP A 256 10.91 -8.08 13.59
C ASP A 256 10.25 -6.76 13.14
N ALA A 257 10.21 -5.79 14.04
CA ALA A 257 9.56 -4.50 13.88
C ALA A 257 10.29 -3.57 12.91
N ASP A 258 9.59 -2.54 12.42
CA ASP A 258 10.26 -1.35 11.89
C ASP A 258 11.20 -0.78 12.96
N PRO A 259 12.41 -0.36 12.58
CA PRO A 259 13.17 0.57 13.38
C PRO A 259 12.37 1.86 13.57
N VAL A 260 12.33 2.34 14.81
CA VAL A 260 11.80 3.65 15.18
C VAL A 260 12.95 4.47 15.75
N ALA A 261 13.03 5.77 15.50
CA ALA A 261 14.20 6.53 15.93
C ALA A 261 13.86 7.95 16.37
N ASP A 262 14.26 8.31 17.58
CA ASP A 262 14.28 9.71 18.02
C ASP A 262 15.52 10.45 17.54
N GLU A 263 15.65 11.74 17.87
CA GLU A 263 16.82 12.60 17.55
C GLU A 263 18.19 12.00 17.89
N ARG A 264 18.27 11.06 18.83
CA ARG A 264 19.52 10.55 19.40
C ARG A 264 19.68 9.04 19.27
N VAL A 265 18.60 8.28 19.12
CA VAL A 265 18.58 6.83 19.25
C VAL A 265 17.75 6.18 18.14
N VAL A 266 18.27 5.10 17.57
CA VAL A 266 17.51 4.16 16.75
C VAL A 266 17.13 2.95 17.61
N TYR A 267 15.85 2.66 17.71
CA TYR A 267 15.30 1.47 18.34
C TYR A 267 14.96 0.42 17.30
N LEU A 268 15.30 -0.84 17.56
CA LEU A 268 15.12 -1.96 16.63
C LEU A 268 14.83 -3.24 17.40
N SER A 269 14.22 -4.22 16.74
CA SER A 269 14.06 -5.57 17.28
C SER A 269 14.86 -6.60 16.50
N GLY A 270 15.17 -7.70 17.17
CA GLY A 270 15.86 -8.83 16.56
C GLY A 270 16.13 -9.91 17.59
N ARG A 271 16.09 -11.19 17.19
CA ARG A 271 16.40 -12.33 18.08
C ARG A 271 15.66 -12.28 19.42
N GLY A 272 14.38 -11.92 19.38
CA GLY A 272 13.51 -11.86 20.56
C GLY A 272 13.74 -10.67 21.50
N ARG A 273 14.47 -9.64 21.07
CA ARG A 273 14.86 -8.50 21.93
C ARG A 273 14.69 -7.17 21.23
N ALA A 274 14.37 -6.14 22.01
CA ALA A 274 14.47 -4.75 21.59
C ALA A 274 15.87 -4.19 21.94
N ARG A 275 16.37 -3.27 21.14
CA ARG A 275 17.67 -2.60 21.30
C ARG A 275 17.54 -1.12 21.06
N ALA A 276 18.39 -0.35 21.72
CA ALA A 276 18.61 1.06 21.44
C ALA A 276 20.05 1.27 20.97
N VAL A 277 20.22 1.96 19.85
CA VAL A 277 21.53 2.25 19.25
C VAL A 277 21.67 3.75 19.09
N SER A 278 22.78 4.29 19.61
CA SER A 278 23.11 5.71 19.49
C SER A 278 23.28 6.12 18.02
N ARG A 279 22.55 7.14 17.57
CA ARG A 279 22.75 7.76 16.24
C ARG A 279 24.12 8.42 16.13
N ALA A 280 24.62 8.98 17.23
CA ALA A 280 25.89 9.69 17.27
C ALA A 280 27.10 8.73 17.16
N THR A 281 27.07 7.57 17.84
CA THR A 281 28.23 6.67 17.95
C THR A 281 28.05 5.32 17.26
N GLY A 282 26.82 4.91 16.95
CA GLY A 282 26.51 3.57 16.42
C GLY A 282 26.59 2.45 17.47
N GLU A 283 26.74 2.79 18.75
CA GLU A 283 26.86 1.81 19.82
C GLU A 283 25.50 1.47 20.44
N ALA A 284 25.33 0.20 20.82
CA ALA A 284 24.21 -0.25 21.61
C ALA A 284 24.23 0.45 22.98
N LEU A 285 23.18 1.21 23.27
CA LEU A 285 22.95 1.85 24.57
C LEU A 285 22.40 0.83 25.57
N TRP A 286 21.49 -0.03 25.10
CA TRP A 286 20.94 -1.14 25.88
C TRP A 286 20.35 -2.22 24.96
N GLU A 287 20.23 -3.43 25.52
CA GLU A 287 19.47 -4.55 24.96
C GLU A 287 18.48 -5.04 26.01
N SER A 288 17.21 -5.25 25.62
CA SER A 288 16.19 -5.76 26.54
C SER A 288 16.44 -7.22 26.93
N LYS A 289 15.82 -7.67 28.02
CA LYS A 289 15.61 -9.11 28.23
C LYS A 289 14.81 -9.71 27.08
N ASP A 290 14.94 -11.01 26.87
CA ASP A 290 14.16 -11.74 25.87
C ASP A 290 12.65 -11.56 26.13
N ILE A 291 11.99 -10.99 25.14
CA ILE A 291 10.56 -10.73 25.07
C ILE A 291 9.89 -11.64 24.05
N GLY A 292 10.62 -12.35 23.19
CA GLY A 292 10.07 -13.11 22.05
C GLY A 292 9.95 -12.27 20.78
N LEU A 293 9.39 -12.85 19.72
CA LEU A 293 9.24 -12.19 18.41
C LEU A 293 8.54 -10.84 18.58
N THR A 294 9.17 -9.79 18.05
CA THR A 294 8.76 -8.41 18.29
C THR A 294 8.46 -7.72 16.96
N PRO A 295 7.29 -7.97 16.36
CA PRO A 295 6.98 -7.47 15.02
C PRO A 295 6.50 -6.02 14.95
N GLU A 296 6.28 -5.38 16.10
CA GLU A 296 5.77 -4.01 16.15
C GLU A 296 6.28 -3.28 17.39
N MET A 297 6.63 -2.01 17.20
CA MET A 297 7.08 -1.11 18.26
C MET A 297 6.43 0.26 18.08
N ILE A 298 6.00 0.86 19.19
CA ILE A 298 5.46 2.22 19.26
C ILE A 298 6.29 3.00 20.28
N LEU A 299 7.01 4.01 19.79
CA LEU A 299 7.79 4.91 20.64
C LEU A 299 6.92 6.04 21.15
N THR A 300 6.87 6.21 22.46
CA THR A 300 6.40 7.43 23.12
C THR A 300 7.59 8.14 23.79
N ARG A 301 7.34 9.23 24.52
CA ARG A 301 8.42 10.04 25.11
C ARG A 301 9.41 9.24 25.96
N ASP A 302 8.89 8.41 26.85
CA ASP A 302 9.69 7.69 27.85
C ASP A 302 9.51 6.17 27.77
N VAL A 303 8.55 5.70 26.96
CA VAL A 303 8.17 4.29 26.89
C VAL A 303 8.14 3.81 25.44
N LEU A 304 8.81 2.69 25.20
CA LEU A 304 8.71 1.89 23.99
C LEU A 304 7.71 0.76 24.24
N TYR A 305 6.53 0.85 23.64
CA TYR A 305 5.55 -0.24 23.65
C TYR A 305 5.90 -1.23 22.55
N VAL A 306 5.92 -2.51 22.87
CA VAL A 306 6.30 -3.58 21.94
C VAL A 306 5.23 -4.65 21.89
N ARG A 307 4.81 -5.03 20.68
CA ARG A 307 3.99 -6.23 20.48
C ARG A 307 4.89 -7.46 20.56
N THR A 308 4.39 -8.51 21.19
CA THR A 308 5.05 -9.80 21.21
C THR A 308 4.18 -10.86 20.54
N GLY A 309 4.79 -11.61 19.62
CA GLY A 309 4.13 -12.65 18.84
C GLY A 309 3.04 -12.10 17.93
N GLY A 310 2.29 -13.01 17.33
CA GLY A 310 1.24 -12.66 16.38
C GLY A 310 1.05 -13.71 15.32
N GLN A 311 0.53 -13.26 14.18
CA GLN A 311 0.34 -14.06 12.97
C GLN A 311 1.40 -13.66 11.95
N PHE A 312 2.11 -14.65 11.38
CA PHE A 312 3.22 -14.46 10.45
C PHE A 312 3.01 -15.26 9.17
N THR A 313 3.49 -14.74 8.05
CA THR A 313 3.43 -15.45 6.77
C THR A 313 4.62 -16.37 6.62
N ARG A 314 4.39 -17.66 6.35
CA ARG A 314 5.44 -18.62 5.99
C ARG A 314 5.94 -18.33 4.58
N LEU A 315 7.26 -18.19 4.43
CA LEU A 315 7.87 -17.85 3.16
C LEU A 315 7.77 -18.97 2.11
N GLY A 316 7.62 -20.23 2.53
CA GLY A 316 7.52 -21.37 1.62
C GLY A 316 6.19 -21.48 0.87
N ASP A 317 5.06 -21.14 1.49
CA ASP A 317 3.72 -21.38 0.92
C ASP A 317 2.72 -20.23 1.12
N GLY A 318 3.10 -19.19 1.85
CA GLY A 318 2.24 -18.04 2.13
C GLY A 318 1.23 -18.29 3.25
N GLU A 319 1.26 -19.46 3.91
CA GLU A 319 0.34 -19.75 5.01
C GLU A 319 0.57 -18.82 6.19
N THR A 320 -0.52 -18.44 6.85
CA THR A 320 -0.47 -17.66 8.09
C THR A 320 -0.31 -18.58 9.29
N ILE A 321 0.68 -18.29 10.13
CA ILE A 321 1.04 -19.10 11.29
C ILE A 321 1.12 -18.23 12.54
N ALA A 322 0.49 -18.71 13.61
CA ALA A 322 0.58 -18.09 14.91
C ALA A 322 1.92 -18.44 15.59
N ARG A 323 2.66 -17.43 16.06
CA ARG A 323 3.85 -17.60 16.90
C ARG A 323 3.72 -16.78 18.16
N GLY A 324 3.78 -17.48 19.29
CA GLY A 324 3.79 -16.87 20.61
C GLY A 324 5.22 -16.64 21.14
N PRO A 325 5.34 -16.15 22.39
CA PRO A 325 4.26 -15.73 23.28
C PRO A 325 3.47 -14.54 22.73
N TYR A 326 2.20 -14.37 23.12
CA TYR A 326 1.34 -13.28 22.68
C TYR A 326 1.22 -12.22 23.78
N GLY A 327 1.49 -10.96 23.44
CA GLY A 327 1.31 -9.89 24.41
C GLY A 327 1.74 -8.51 23.96
N VAL A 328 1.78 -7.62 24.94
CA VAL A 328 2.35 -6.27 24.82
C VAL A 328 3.28 -6.05 26.00
N SER A 329 4.40 -5.40 25.79
CA SER A 329 5.29 -4.97 26.88
C SER A 329 5.57 -3.48 26.79
N ALA A 330 5.75 -2.84 27.94
CA ALA A 330 6.30 -1.48 28.02
C ALA A 330 7.76 -1.55 28.44
N ILE A 331 8.61 -0.82 27.74
CA ILE A 331 10.05 -0.76 27.98
C ILE A 331 10.44 0.71 28.22
N ASP A 332 11.16 0.96 29.31
CA ASP A 332 11.77 2.26 29.57
C ASP A 332 12.85 2.55 28.52
N VAL A 333 12.70 3.66 27.79
CA VAL A 333 13.57 4.00 26.65
C VAL A 333 15.01 4.32 27.03
N ASN A 334 15.25 4.67 28.30
CA ASN A 334 16.57 5.08 28.79
C ASN A 334 17.42 3.87 29.22
N SER A 335 16.79 2.86 29.82
CA SER A 335 17.48 1.72 30.44
C SER A 335 17.22 0.39 29.74
N GLY A 336 16.23 0.29 28.85
CA GLY A 336 15.78 -0.99 28.28
C GLY A 336 15.06 -1.89 29.29
N ARG A 337 14.76 -1.38 30.49
CA ARG A 337 14.06 -2.12 31.54
C ARG A 337 12.60 -2.29 31.18
N ILE A 338 12.13 -3.52 31.25
CA ILE A 338 10.71 -3.85 31.04
C ILE A 338 9.93 -3.38 32.26
N LEU A 339 9.01 -2.44 32.05
CA LEU A 339 8.16 -1.85 33.07
C LEU A 339 7.02 -2.81 33.43
N TRP A 340 6.38 -3.41 32.43
CA TRP A 340 5.34 -4.41 32.59
C TRP A 340 5.22 -5.30 31.34
N ARG A 341 4.54 -6.45 31.48
CA ARG A 341 4.18 -7.34 30.37
C ARG A 341 2.72 -7.77 30.50
N TYR A 342 1.92 -7.51 29.48
CA TYR A 342 0.60 -8.07 29.31
C TYR A 342 0.68 -9.39 28.55
N LYS A 343 0.11 -10.47 29.10
CA LYS A 343 0.13 -11.84 28.52
C LYS A 343 -1.27 -12.45 28.37
N GLY A 344 -2.31 -11.64 28.49
CA GLY A 344 -3.70 -12.11 28.50
C GLY A 344 -4.35 -12.19 27.11
N ALA A 345 -3.55 -12.14 26.05
CA ALA A 345 -4.01 -12.35 24.67
C ALA A 345 -3.81 -13.81 24.27
N ASP A 346 -4.73 -14.36 23.49
CA ASP A 346 -4.63 -15.73 23.00
C ASP A 346 -4.77 -15.79 21.47
N LYS A 347 -4.20 -16.83 20.85
CA LYS A 347 -4.40 -17.17 19.41
C LYS A 347 -4.00 -16.11 18.36
N GLY A 348 -2.97 -15.33 18.64
CA GLY A 348 -2.29 -14.47 17.66
C GLY A 348 -2.92 -13.09 17.56
N ILE A 349 -2.18 -12.10 18.07
CA ILE A 349 -2.55 -10.69 18.05
C ILE A 349 -2.38 -10.14 16.65
N THR A 350 -3.33 -9.29 16.24
CA THR A 350 -3.32 -8.55 14.97
C THR A 350 -2.22 -7.48 14.95
N ASN A 351 -2.45 -6.33 15.57
CA ASN A 351 -1.52 -5.22 15.76
C ASN A 351 -1.82 -4.50 17.10
N VAL A 352 -1.00 -3.52 17.46
CA VAL A 352 -1.18 -2.68 18.67
C VAL A 352 -1.55 -1.27 18.26
N ALA A 353 -2.62 -0.69 18.79
CA ALA A 353 -2.97 0.73 18.59
C ALA A 353 -3.00 1.47 19.94
N LEU A 354 -2.65 2.76 19.95
CA LEU A 354 -2.94 3.65 21.06
C LEU A 354 -4.13 4.53 20.67
N ILE A 355 -5.22 4.46 21.43
CA ILE A 355 -6.35 5.38 21.24
C ILE A 355 -6.11 6.73 21.90
N ASP A 356 -5.37 6.71 23.00
CA ASP A 356 -4.93 7.87 23.75
C ASP A 356 -3.62 7.51 24.49
N PRO A 357 -2.92 8.47 25.11
CA PRO A 357 -1.66 8.20 25.81
C PRO A 357 -1.77 7.20 26.98
N ALA A 358 -2.98 6.93 27.48
CA ALA A 358 -3.25 6.07 28.63
C ALA A 358 -3.82 4.70 28.24
N THR A 359 -4.20 4.46 26.99
CA THR A 359 -4.94 3.26 26.59
C THR A 359 -4.37 2.62 25.32
N ILE A 360 -3.93 1.37 25.46
CA ILE A 360 -3.53 0.49 24.36
C ILE A 360 -4.70 -0.41 23.99
N ILE A 361 -4.89 -0.63 22.69
CA ILE A 361 -5.89 -1.54 22.13
C ILE A 361 -5.17 -2.61 21.30
N ILE A 362 -5.56 -3.86 21.53
CA ILE A 362 -5.20 -4.99 20.68
C ILE A 362 -6.45 -5.76 20.32
N ALA A 363 -6.47 -6.36 19.14
CA ALA A 363 -7.42 -7.41 18.80
C ALA A 363 -6.65 -8.72 18.63
N ASP A 364 -7.11 -9.77 19.31
CA ASP A 364 -6.65 -11.12 19.04
C ASP A 364 -7.59 -11.83 18.06
N ARG A 365 -7.67 -13.17 18.08
CA ARG A 365 -8.57 -13.89 17.17
C ARG A 365 -10.04 -13.65 17.48
N ASP A 366 -10.38 -13.54 18.75
CA ASP A 366 -11.74 -13.62 19.26
C ASP A 366 -12.17 -12.32 19.97
N ASP A 367 -11.21 -11.60 20.56
CA ASP A 367 -11.45 -10.54 21.53
C ASP A 367 -10.73 -9.22 21.21
N LEU A 368 -11.44 -8.12 21.45
CA LEU A 368 -10.89 -6.77 21.57
C LEU A 368 -10.48 -6.56 23.03
N ILE A 369 -9.23 -6.16 23.26
CA ILE A 369 -8.65 -6.03 24.59
C ILE A 369 -8.09 -4.61 24.74
N LEU A 370 -8.53 -3.94 25.82
CA LEU A 370 -8.04 -2.62 26.20
C LEU A 370 -7.11 -2.75 27.41
N ILE A 371 -5.95 -2.12 27.32
CA ILE A 371 -4.85 -2.24 28.28
C ILE A 371 -4.49 -0.83 28.76
N ASP A 372 -4.36 -0.66 30.06
CA ASP A 372 -3.84 0.54 30.67
C ASP A 372 -2.35 0.70 30.33
N ALA A 373 -2.00 1.78 29.63
CA ALA A 373 -0.66 1.98 29.08
C ALA A 373 0.41 2.21 30.17
N ALA A 374 0.02 2.68 31.36
CA ALA A 374 0.94 2.92 32.47
C ALA A 374 1.25 1.65 33.26
N THR A 375 0.23 0.80 33.48
CA THR A 375 0.33 -0.36 34.39
C THR A 375 0.35 -1.71 33.68
N GLY A 376 -0.03 -1.77 32.41
CA GLY A 376 -0.20 -3.01 31.65
C GLY A 376 -1.41 -3.84 32.07
N LYS A 377 -2.26 -3.31 32.95
CA LYS A 377 -3.47 -4.02 33.41
C LYS A 377 -4.58 -3.91 32.38
N ARG A 378 -5.32 -5.00 32.20
CA ARG A 378 -6.51 -5.02 31.34
C ARG A 378 -7.58 -4.10 31.91
N ARG A 379 -8.03 -3.13 31.12
CA ARG A 379 -9.18 -2.26 31.42
C ARG A 379 -10.49 -2.93 31.03
N ALA A 380 -10.56 -3.47 29.81
CA ALA A 380 -11.74 -4.15 29.28
C ALA A 380 -11.36 -5.28 28.32
N LYS A 381 -12.30 -6.22 28.11
CA LYS A 381 -12.21 -7.29 27.13
C LYS A 381 -13.62 -7.57 26.60
N ALA A 382 -13.78 -7.57 25.28
CA ALA A 382 -15.06 -7.80 24.64
C ALA A 382 -14.88 -8.70 23.41
N ALA A 383 -15.75 -9.69 23.24
CA ALA A 383 -15.75 -10.54 22.06
C ALA A 383 -16.12 -9.72 20.82
N HIS A 384 -15.26 -9.70 19.80
CA HIS A 384 -15.53 -8.94 18.58
C HIS A 384 -16.25 -9.77 17.51
N ASN A 385 -16.15 -11.11 17.55
CA ASN A 385 -16.77 -12.04 16.60
C ASN A 385 -16.54 -11.62 15.13
N VAL A 386 -15.30 -11.25 14.80
CA VAL A 386 -14.90 -10.83 13.45
C VAL A 386 -14.13 -12.00 12.85
N GLU A 387 -14.66 -12.53 11.76
CA GLU A 387 -14.08 -13.69 11.09
C GLU A 387 -12.68 -13.37 10.56
N ARG A 388 -11.70 -14.15 11.02
CA ARG A 388 -10.29 -13.97 10.65
C ARG A 388 -9.83 -12.53 10.88
N ALA A 389 -10.05 -12.02 12.10
CA ALA A 389 -9.60 -10.70 12.51
C ALA A 389 -8.13 -10.49 12.11
N ALA A 390 -7.91 -9.39 11.41
CA ALA A 390 -6.69 -9.09 10.69
C ALA A 390 -5.99 -7.86 11.27
N PHE A 391 -6.77 -6.84 11.64
CA PHE A 391 -6.25 -5.59 12.18
C PHE A 391 -7.25 -4.93 13.13
N VAL A 392 -6.74 -4.03 13.95
CA VAL A 392 -7.48 -3.03 14.71
C VAL A 392 -6.94 -1.63 14.40
N LEU A 393 -7.83 -0.66 14.22
CA LEU A 393 -7.50 0.76 14.08
C LEU A 393 -8.41 1.62 14.94
N VAL A 394 -8.06 2.89 15.14
CA VAL A 394 -8.93 3.90 15.75
C VAL A 394 -9.44 4.83 14.67
N ASN A 395 -10.75 4.98 14.55
CA ASN A 395 -11.37 5.85 13.54
C ASN A 395 -11.53 7.30 14.03
N GLU A 396 -12.04 8.20 13.18
CA GLU A 396 -12.22 9.62 13.49
C GLU A 396 -13.36 9.90 14.49
N ARG A 397 -14.01 8.86 15.00
CA ARG A 397 -14.98 8.95 16.09
C ARG A 397 -14.40 8.46 17.42
N GLY A 398 -13.18 7.92 17.40
CA GLY A 398 -12.54 7.30 18.57
C GLY A 398 -13.07 5.90 18.85
N GLU A 399 -13.67 5.23 17.87
CA GLU A 399 -14.08 3.84 17.97
C GLU A 399 -12.92 2.94 17.55
N ALA A 400 -12.79 1.78 18.20
CA ALA A 400 -11.91 0.71 17.73
C ALA A 400 -12.59 0.00 16.56
N VAL A 401 -11.94 -0.07 15.41
CA VAL A 401 -12.46 -0.73 14.22
C VAL A 401 -11.64 -1.99 13.95
N VAL A 402 -12.29 -3.13 14.02
CA VAL A 402 -11.70 -4.45 13.75
C VAL A 402 -12.15 -4.91 12.36
N GLY A 403 -11.19 -5.20 11.48
CA GLY A 403 -11.48 -5.77 10.17
C GLY A 403 -10.97 -7.19 10.04
N GLY A 404 -11.68 -7.98 9.25
CA GLY A 404 -11.39 -9.38 8.96
C GLY A 404 -11.50 -9.71 7.47
N GLY A 405 -11.75 -10.97 7.14
CA GLY A 405 -11.74 -11.45 5.75
C GLY A 405 -12.88 -10.93 4.89
N ASN A 406 -14.08 -10.79 5.44
CA ASN A 406 -15.32 -10.41 4.73
C ASN A 406 -16.17 -9.41 5.51
N GLU A 407 -15.65 -8.87 6.62
CA GLU A 407 -16.39 -7.98 7.49
C GLU A 407 -15.49 -6.95 8.17
N ILE A 408 -16.12 -5.84 8.57
CA ILE A 408 -15.52 -4.80 9.39
C ILE A 408 -16.54 -4.38 10.45
N ALA A 409 -16.06 -4.06 11.65
CA ALA A 409 -16.92 -3.71 12.77
C ALA A 409 -16.29 -2.61 13.63
N GLY A 410 -17.09 -1.64 14.03
CA GLY A 410 -16.73 -0.60 14.98
C GLY A 410 -17.17 -0.96 16.40
N PHE A 411 -16.36 -0.58 17.37
CA PHE A 411 -16.56 -0.84 18.79
C PHE A 411 -16.30 0.41 19.61
N ASP A 412 -17.20 0.69 20.54
CA ASP A 412 -16.97 1.69 21.57
C ASP A 412 -15.84 1.26 22.50
N VAL A 413 -15.00 2.21 22.90
CA VAL A 413 -13.81 1.94 23.71
C VAL A 413 -14.05 2.05 25.22
N ALA A 414 -15.20 2.56 25.66
CA ALA A 414 -15.54 2.54 27.08
C ALA A 414 -16.00 1.14 27.51
N GLY A 415 -16.79 0.45 26.68
CA GLY A 415 -17.38 -0.85 26.99
C GLY A 415 -17.02 -2.01 26.06
N GLY A 416 -16.35 -1.76 24.93
CA GLY A 416 -16.12 -2.77 23.90
C GLY A 416 -17.39 -3.20 23.14
N GLN A 417 -18.47 -2.41 23.23
CA GLN A 417 -19.74 -2.73 22.59
C GLN A 417 -19.67 -2.45 21.09
N ASN A 418 -20.24 -3.34 20.28
CA ASN A 418 -20.32 -3.12 18.84
C ASN A 418 -21.24 -1.92 18.53
N THR A 419 -20.72 -0.90 17.85
CA THR A 419 -21.48 0.28 17.43
C THR A 419 -22.05 0.12 16.02
N TRP A 420 -21.31 -0.55 15.14
CA TRP A 420 -21.74 -0.89 13.80
C TRP A 420 -20.99 -2.12 13.27
N ARG A 421 -21.56 -2.75 12.23
CA ARG A 421 -20.96 -3.87 11.52
C ARG A 421 -21.39 -3.88 10.06
N ALA A 422 -20.43 -4.10 9.17
CA ALA A 422 -20.69 -4.35 7.76
C ALA A 422 -20.09 -5.70 7.36
N ARG A 423 -20.88 -6.54 6.68
CA ARG A 423 -20.46 -7.84 6.17
C ARG A 423 -20.77 -7.91 4.68
N HIS A 424 -19.77 -8.26 3.88
CA HIS A 424 -19.88 -8.39 2.44
C HIS A 424 -19.25 -9.70 1.98
N ASN A 425 -20.12 -10.65 1.60
CA ASN A 425 -19.67 -11.97 1.17
C ASN A 425 -19.20 -11.94 -0.30
N PRO A 426 -18.16 -12.72 -0.65
CA PRO A 426 -17.71 -12.87 -2.03
C PRO A 426 -18.78 -13.49 -2.94
N PRO A 427 -18.82 -13.12 -4.23
CA PRO A 427 -19.72 -13.74 -5.20
C PRO A 427 -19.22 -15.14 -5.63
N GLY A 428 -19.51 -16.16 -4.81
CA GLY A 428 -19.27 -17.58 -5.10
C GLY A 428 -17.84 -18.11 -4.85
N ARG A 429 -17.67 -19.44 -4.96
CA ARG A 429 -16.42 -20.16 -4.62
C ARG A 429 -15.21 -19.83 -5.52
N GLY A 430 -15.44 -19.37 -6.75
CA GLY A 430 -14.37 -18.98 -7.70
C GLY A 430 -13.85 -17.55 -7.51
N ALA A 431 -14.68 -16.63 -6.99
CA ALA A 431 -14.31 -15.25 -6.70
C ALA A 431 -13.52 -15.09 -5.39
N LEU A 432 -13.35 -16.18 -4.63
CA LEU A 432 -12.66 -16.19 -3.34
C LEU A 432 -11.19 -15.79 -3.45
N ARG A 433 -10.51 -16.05 -4.59
CA ARG A 433 -9.13 -15.56 -4.83
C ARG A 433 -9.07 -14.05 -5.01
N ILE A 434 -10.02 -13.47 -5.75
CA ILE A 434 -10.13 -12.01 -6.00
C ILE A 434 -10.57 -11.28 -4.72
N VAL A 435 -11.51 -11.85 -3.95
CA VAL A 435 -11.96 -11.29 -2.67
C VAL A 435 -10.90 -11.43 -1.58
N ALA A 436 -10.18 -12.55 -1.54
CA ALA A 436 -9.01 -12.68 -0.69
C ALA A 436 -7.95 -11.65 -1.08
N ALA A 437 -7.69 -11.39 -2.36
CA ALA A 437 -6.75 -10.36 -2.80
C ALA A 437 -7.21 -8.93 -2.43
N ILE A 438 -8.51 -8.62 -2.53
CA ILE A 438 -9.10 -7.31 -2.20
C ILE A 438 -9.14 -7.08 -0.69
N ALA A 439 -9.65 -8.04 0.07
CA ALA A 439 -9.66 -8.01 1.53
C ALA A 439 -8.24 -8.07 2.10
N ALA A 440 -7.34 -8.83 1.48
CA ALA A 440 -5.94 -8.82 1.84
C ALA A 440 -5.26 -7.50 1.47
N ARG A 441 -5.66 -6.80 0.41
CA ARG A 441 -5.17 -5.44 0.11
C ARG A 441 -5.65 -4.46 1.16
N ALA A 442 -6.94 -4.40 1.47
CA ALA A 442 -7.46 -3.56 2.55
C ALA A 442 -6.83 -3.91 3.91
N ALA A 443 -6.75 -5.20 4.25
CA ALA A 443 -6.12 -5.63 5.48
C ALA A 443 -4.60 -5.38 5.46
N SER A 444 -3.89 -5.48 4.33
CA SER A 444 -2.43 -5.16 4.19
C SER A 444 -2.07 -3.78 4.64
N LEU A 445 -2.98 -2.90 4.26
CA LEU A 445 -2.91 -1.49 4.43
C LEU A 445 -2.90 -1.22 5.96
N TYR A 446 -3.73 -1.96 6.71
CA TYR A 446 -3.83 -1.85 8.17
C TYR A 446 -2.95 -2.83 8.97
N PHE A 447 -2.53 -3.97 8.39
CA PHE A 447 -1.79 -5.08 9.01
C PHE A 447 -0.42 -4.66 9.57
N ARG A 448 0.24 -3.66 8.96
CA ARG A 448 1.59 -3.23 9.35
C ARG A 448 1.64 -1.83 9.97
N TYR A 449 0.63 -0.99 9.72
CA TYR A 449 0.64 0.42 10.10
C TYR A 449 -0.62 0.88 10.83
N GLY A 450 -1.71 0.09 10.87
CA GLY A 450 -2.97 0.51 11.51
C GLY A 450 -2.78 0.94 12.97
N GLY A 451 -1.83 0.33 13.68
CA GLY A 451 -1.42 0.67 15.04
C GLY A 451 -0.72 2.02 15.18
N ALA A 452 0.50 2.11 14.65
CA ALA A 452 1.32 3.32 14.69
C ALA A 452 0.66 4.53 14.00
N ALA A 453 -0.20 4.28 13.01
CA ALA A 453 -0.75 5.30 12.17
C ALA A 453 -2.14 5.81 12.62
N SER A 454 -2.94 4.99 13.32
CA SER A 454 -4.14 5.47 14.03
C SER A 454 -3.82 6.21 15.34
N THR A 455 -2.64 5.95 15.92
CA THR A 455 -2.11 6.61 17.13
C THR A 455 -1.77 8.10 16.90
N ALA A 456 -1.73 8.57 15.66
CA ALA A 456 -1.44 9.98 15.32
C ALA A 456 -2.56 10.96 15.71
N TRP A 457 -3.72 10.45 16.16
CA TRP A 457 -4.90 11.24 16.42
C TRP A 457 -5.13 11.41 17.93
N ARG A 458 -4.92 12.65 18.43
CA ARG A 458 -5.17 13.15 19.80
C ARG A 458 -3.99 13.07 20.79
N GLY A 459 -3.04 13.99 20.64
CA GLY A 459 -2.36 14.61 21.80
C GLY A 459 -1.01 14.03 22.27
N ALA A 460 -0.55 12.89 21.75
CA ALA A 460 0.83 12.46 21.95
C ALA A 460 1.69 12.85 20.73
N GLN A 461 1.99 14.15 20.61
CA GLN A 461 3.14 14.54 19.81
C GLN A 461 4.39 13.92 20.42
N LEU A 462 5.11 13.12 19.60
CA LEU A 462 6.57 13.08 19.48
C LEU A 462 6.88 12.18 18.26
N LEU A 463 6.56 12.68 17.07
CA LEU A 463 7.04 12.09 15.83
C LEU A 463 8.52 12.43 15.69
N ASN A 464 9.36 11.60 16.28
CA ASN A 464 10.63 11.28 15.65
C ASN A 464 10.51 9.81 15.26
N ALA A 465 9.97 9.61 14.06
CA ALA A 465 10.05 8.36 13.34
C ALA A 465 10.69 8.76 12.02
N VAL A 466 11.89 8.24 11.76
CA VAL A 466 12.66 8.38 10.53
C VAL A 466 11.77 8.74 9.34
N GLY A 467 11.69 10.04 9.07
CA GLY A 467 10.78 10.60 8.08
C GLY A 467 11.42 10.49 6.71
N THR A 468 11.17 9.41 5.99
CA THR A 468 11.51 9.33 4.57
C THR A 468 10.42 8.64 3.76
N LEU A 469 10.23 9.19 2.56
CA LEU A 469 9.36 8.64 1.53
C LEU A 469 10.00 7.33 1.02
N ARG A 470 9.24 6.22 1.12
CA ARG A 470 9.71 4.86 0.83
C ARG A 470 9.19 4.40 -0.52
N TRP A 471 10.03 3.81 -1.38
CA TRP A 471 9.58 3.03 -2.52
C TRP A 471 10.28 1.67 -2.52
N SER A 472 9.52 0.57 -2.73
CA SER A 472 10.01 -0.81 -2.61
C SER A 472 9.81 -1.66 -3.87
N GLY A 473 9.91 -1.09 -5.07
CA GLY A 473 9.92 -1.93 -6.29
C GLY A 473 8.53 -2.27 -6.81
N LEU A 474 7.79 -2.95 -5.95
CA LEU A 474 6.89 -4.02 -6.35
C LEU A 474 5.56 -3.99 -5.60
N ALA A 475 5.34 -2.93 -4.81
CA ALA A 475 4.13 -2.65 -4.04
C ALA A 475 2.85 -2.46 -4.88
N THR A 476 2.96 -2.47 -6.21
CA THR A 476 1.87 -2.20 -7.16
C THR A 476 1.26 -3.46 -7.79
N ARG A 477 1.67 -4.67 -7.40
CA ARG A 477 1.09 -5.94 -7.90
C ARG A 477 0.56 -6.83 -6.75
N ALA A 478 -0.75 -7.09 -6.76
CA ALA A 478 -1.47 -8.13 -5.98
C ALA A 478 -0.87 -9.53 -6.26
N ALA A 479 -0.88 -10.52 -5.37
CA ALA A 479 -2.00 -11.08 -4.60
C ALA A 479 -1.71 -11.29 -3.10
N PHE A 480 -0.72 -10.59 -2.58
CA PHE A 480 -0.51 -10.45 -1.14
C PHE A 480 -0.65 -9.00 -0.71
N PRO A 481 -0.95 -8.78 0.57
CA PRO A 481 -0.79 -7.50 1.22
C PRO A 481 0.63 -6.98 1.01
N GLY A 482 0.88 -6.17 -0.03
CA GLY A 482 2.17 -5.51 -0.23
C GLY A 482 2.40 -4.53 0.91
N LEU A 483 3.26 -4.93 1.85
CA LEU A 483 3.55 -4.37 3.17
C LEU A 483 4.15 -2.94 3.16
N THR A 484 4.02 -2.23 2.04
CA THR A 484 4.72 -1.01 1.65
C THR A 484 3.79 -0.01 0.93
N SER A 485 2.62 -0.43 0.43
CA SER A 485 1.70 0.44 -0.32
C SER A 485 0.89 1.44 0.54
N LEU A 486 0.82 1.23 1.86
CA LEU A 486 0.31 2.24 2.80
C LEU A 486 1.34 2.88 3.69
N ALA A 487 2.55 2.33 3.78
CA ALA A 487 3.68 3.04 4.37
C ALA A 487 3.99 4.29 3.56
N THR A 488 3.81 4.23 2.24
CA THR A 488 3.83 5.39 1.34
C THR A 488 2.67 6.33 1.61
N GLY A 489 1.48 5.81 1.90
CA GLY A 489 0.30 6.59 2.29
C GLY A 489 0.41 7.30 3.64
N TYR A 490 1.13 6.72 4.62
CA TYR A 490 1.32 7.28 5.96
C TYR A 490 2.64 8.04 6.12
N ALA A 491 3.69 7.68 5.38
CA ALA A 491 4.90 8.51 5.22
C ALA A 491 4.60 9.80 4.43
N ARG A 492 3.45 9.89 3.74
CA ARG A 492 2.92 11.18 3.25
C ARG A 492 2.70 12.18 4.38
N GLU A 493 2.62 11.76 5.64
CA GLU A 493 2.11 12.63 6.70
C GLU A 493 3.16 13.41 7.50
N TYR A 494 4.48 13.20 7.40
CA TYR A 494 5.40 14.06 8.20
C TYR A 494 6.79 14.39 7.62
N ALA A 495 7.12 13.98 6.39
CA ALA A 495 8.44 14.27 5.80
C ALA A 495 8.33 15.01 4.46
N SER A 496 8.60 16.32 4.53
CA SER A 496 8.84 17.28 3.44
C SER A 496 7.60 17.82 2.69
N GLU A 497 7.19 19.02 3.08
CA GLU A 497 6.49 19.95 2.19
C GLU A 497 7.30 20.25 0.90
N ARG A 498 8.59 19.87 0.86
CA ARG A 498 9.52 20.12 -0.24
C ARG A 498 9.43 19.04 -1.31
N PHE A 499 8.64 19.31 -2.34
CA PHE A 499 8.78 18.63 -3.62
C PHE A 499 10.08 19.12 -4.30
N THR A 500 10.92 18.18 -4.72
CA THR A 500 12.24 18.49 -5.32
C THR A 500 12.21 18.17 -6.81
N PRO A 501 12.06 19.20 -7.67
CA PRO A 501 12.02 18.99 -9.11
C PRO A 501 13.42 18.83 -9.70
N PHE A 502 13.58 17.85 -10.58
CA PHE A 502 14.79 17.58 -11.36
C PHE A 502 14.56 17.75 -12.86
N GLY A 503 13.34 17.46 -13.32
CA GLY A 503 12.94 17.51 -14.72
C GLY A 503 12.48 18.88 -15.22
N VAL A 504 11.48 18.91 -16.10
CA VAL A 504 10.86 20.14 -16.61
C VAL A 504 10.40 21.08 -15.50
N LEU A 505 9.98 20.55 -14.35
CA LEU A 505 9.54 21.37 -13.21
C LEU A 505 10.68 22.22 -12.62
N SER A 506 11.93 21.77 -12.73
CA SER A 506 13.11 22.52 -12.27
C SER A 506 13.41 23.69 -13.20
N ARG A 507 13.21 23.47 -14.51
CA ARG A 507 13.33 24.49 -15.57
C ARG A 507 12.21 25.52 -15.47
N ALA A 508 10.99 25.09 -15.17
CA ALA A 508 9.83 25.97 -14.99
C ALA A 508 10.03 26.98 -13.84
N ARG A 509 10.68 26.56 -12.74
CA ARG A 509 11.05 27.45 -11.62
C ARG A 509 12.14 28.47 -11.97
N ARG A 510 12.94 28.24 -13.00
CA ARG A 510 14.05 29.11 -13.43
C ARG A 510 13.66 30.20 -14.43
N PHE A 511 12.39 30.31 -14.83
CA PHE A 511 11.90 31.37 -15.73
C PHE A 511 11.89 32.78 -15.13
N SER A 512 12.73 33.06 -14.12
CA SER A 512 13.09 34.41 -13.71
C SER A 512 14.41 34.92 -14.31
N THR A 513 15.21 34.11 -15.01
CA THR A 513 16.36 34.61 -15.81
C THR A 513 16.83 33.60 -16.87
N PRO A 514 17.15 34.01 -18.12
CA PRO A 514 17.56 33.09 -19.17
C PRO A 514 19.07 32.80 -19.15
N ARG A 515 19.46 31.53 -19.17
CA ARG A 515 20.72 31.08 -19.79
C ARG A 515 20.68 29.57 -20.10
N VAL A 516 21.08 29.22 -21.33
CA VAL A 516 21.26 27.84 -21.84
C VAL A 516 22.71 27.40 -21.58
N PRO A 517 22.95 26.12 -21.28
CA PRO A 517 23.94 25.39 -22.09
C PRO A 517 23.54 23.94 -22.44
N ASP A 518 24.21 23.46 -23.49
CA ASP A 518 24.13 22.17 -24.19
C ASP A 518 24.08 20.92 -23.30
N VAL A 519 23.15 20.02 -23.62
CA VAL A 519 23.12 18.62 -23.15
C VAL A 519 22.93 17.72 -24.39
N PRO A 520 23.68 16.62 -24.54
CA PRO A 520 23.59 15.77 -25.71
C PRO A 520 22.28 14.97 -25.73
N ARG A 521 21.64 14.88 -26.89
CA ARG A 521 20.42 14.09 -27.14
C ARG A 521 20.77 12.62 -27.39
N PRO A 522 20.09 11.65 -26.75
CA PRO A 522 19.94 10.31 -27.31
C PRO A 522 18.54 10.11 -27.89
N SER A 523 18.50 9.49 -29.07
CA SER A 523 17.33 9.06 -29.82
C SER A 523 16.68 7.81 -29.22
N ILE A 524 15.46 7.96 -28.70
CA ILE A 524 14.42 6.93 -28.69
C ILE A 524 13.15 7.68 -29.10
N ASP A 525 12.38 7.15 -30.04
CA ASP A 525 11.17 7.78 -30.60
C ASP A 525 10.17 8.18 -29.50
N VAL A 526 10.33 9.40 -28.99
CA VAL A 526 9.32 10.17 -28.26
C VAL A 526 8.54 10.98 -29.31
N GLU A 527 7.79 10.28 -30.15
CA GLU A 527 6.81 10.85 -31.08
C GLU A 527 5.41 10.42 -30.58
N GLU A 528 4.42 11.28 -30.38
CA GLU A 528 4.17 12.65 -30.85
C GLU A 528 3.82 13.57 -29.67
N ARG A 529 4.46 14.75 -29.62
CA ARG A 529 3.86 16.08 -29.33
C ARG A 529 4.97 17.13 -29.22
N LEU A 530 5.52 17.49 -30.38
CA LEU A 530 6.39 18.65 -30.55
C LEU A 530 5.70 19.97 -30.13
N LEU A 531 4.36 20.00 -30.11
CA LEU A 531 3.56 21.19 -29.77
C LEU A 531 3.31 21.39 -28.27
N ASP A 532 3.28 20.32 -27.44
CA ASP A 532 3.14 20.46 -25.97
C ASP A 532 4.46 20.92 -25.30
N ARG A 533 5.59 20.79 -26.01
CA ARG A 533 6.89 21.35 -25.58
C ARG A 533 6.96 22.88 -25.71
N LEU A 534 6.02 23.53 -26.39
CA LEU A 534 6.06 24.95 -26.73
C LEU A 534 4.94 25.80 -26.09
N ASP A 535 4.04 25.23 -25.29
CA ASP A 535 3.00 25.98 -24.57
C ASP A 535 3.28 26.02 -23.04
N PRO A 536 4.05 27.02 -22.55
CA PRO A 536 4.33 27.18 -21.14
C PRO A 536 3.07 27.42 -20.28
N GLY A 537 1.96 27.88 -20.87
CA GLY A 537 0.69 28.10 -20.16
C GLY A 537 0.04 26.79 -19.72
N ARG A 538 -0.07 25.82 -20.64
CA ARG A 538 -0.55 24.46 -20.31
C ARG A 538 0.37 23.72 -19.35
N GLN A 539 1.68 23.91 -19.47
CA GLN A 539 2.62 23.33 -18.52
C GLN A 539 2.43 23.91 -17.11
N LEU A 540 2.31 25.23 -16.96
CA LEU A 540 2.05 25.89 -15.68
C LEU A 540 0.71 25.50 -15.06
N GLU A 541 -0.34 25.38 -15.87
CA GLU A 541 -1.66 24.92 -15.41
C GLU A 541 -1.59 23.46 -14.93
N ARG A 542 -0.89 22.59 -15.66
CA ARG A 542 -0.60 21.22 -15.25
C ARG A 542 0.16 21.21 -13.91
N VAL A 543 1.25 21.97 -13.77
CA VAL A 543 2.01 22.12 -12.51
C VAL A 543 1.13 22.59 -11.35
N SER A 544 0.29 23.60 -11.57
CA SER A 544 -0.64 24.13 -10.56
C SER A 544 -1.63 23.06 -10.09
N ARG A 545 -2.27 22.35 -11.04
CA ARG A 545 -3.17 21.22 -10.74
C ARG A 545 -2.46 20.12 -9.95
N PHE A 546 -1.21 19.80 -10.29
CA PHE A 546 -0.42 18.81 -9.56
C PHE A 546 -0.12 19.22 -8.12
N LEU A 547 0.25 20.48 -7.87
CA LEU A 547 0.49 21.00 -6.52
C LEU A 547 -0.80 21.03 -5.67
N LEU A 548 -1.94 21.37 -6.29
CA LEU A 548 -3.25 21.31 -5.63
C LEU A 548 -3.65 19.88 -5.29
N ARG A 549 -3.41 18.92 -6.19
CA ARG A 549 -3.67 17.49 -5.95
C ARG A 549 -2.82 16.94 -4.82
N ARG A 550 -1.55 17.33 -4.71
CA ARG A 550 -0.69 16.97 -3.58
C ARG A 550 -1.28 17.41 -2.24
N ARG A 551 -1.85 18.63 -2.18
CA ARG A 551 -2.58 19.12 -0.98
C ARG A 551 -3.87 18.32 -0.71
N ARG A 552 -4.59 17.87 -1.74
CA ARG A 552 -5.78 17.01 -1.60
C ARG A 552 -5.43 15.58 -1.16
N LEU A 553 -4.35 15.01 -1.69
CA LEU A 553 -3.83 13.69 -1.28
C LEU A 553 -3.36 13.67 0.19
N ALA A 554 -2.85 14.80 0.70
CA ALA A 554 -2.50 14.95 2.11
C ALA A 554 -3.74 15.06 3.04
N THR A 555 -4.91 15.37 2.49
CA THR A 555 -6.16 15.54 3.26
C THR A 555 -7.10 14.34 3.15
N LEU A 556 -6.93 13.48 2.14
CA LEU A 556 -7.77 12.30 1.92
C LEU A 556 -7.14 11.08 2.59
N ARG A 557 -7.52 10.91 3.85
CA ARG A 557 -7.31 9.70 4.65
C ARG A 557 -8.21 8.60 4.09
N GLY A 558 -7.70 7.36 3.98
CA GLY A 558 -8.45 6.21 3.46
C GLY A 558 -9.71 5.93 4.28
N GLN A 559 -10.81 6.60 3.93
CA GLN A 559 -12.06 6.64 4.67
C GLN A 559 -12.97 5.47 4.32
N TRP A 560 -12.69 4.76 3.22
CA TRP A 560 -13.49 3.62 2.78
C TRP A 560 -12.68 2.34 2.65
N MET A 561 -13.27 1.24 3.08
CA MET A 561 -12.80 -0.12 2.82
C MET A 561 -13.63 -0.77 1.73
N TYR A 562 -12.99 -1.26 0.66
CA TYR A 562 -13.70 -1.87 -0.47
C TYR A 562 -13.81 -3.39 -0.34
N PHE A 563 -15.02 -3.91 -0.59
CA PHE A 563 -15.34 -5.33 -0.62
C PHE A 563 -15.90 -5.72 -1.99
N TYR A 564 -15.43 -6.81 -2.58
CA TYR A 564 -16.03 -7.36 -3.79
C TYR A 564 -17.18 -8.29 -3.44
N THR A 565 -18.37 -7.98 -3.93
CA THR A 565 -19.62 -8.65 -3.51
C THR A 565 -20.69 -8.58 -4.60
N GLU A 566 -21.81 -9.25 -4.36
CA GLU A 566 -23.00 -9.13 -5.21
C GLU A 566 -23.70 -7.78 -4.92
N LEU A 567 -23.99 -7.04 -5.99
CA LEU A 567 -24.77 -5.81 -6.00
C LEU A 567 -26.19 -6.11 -6.52
N SER A 568 -27.12 -5.16 -6.35
CA SER A 568 -28.52 -5.31 -6.81
C SER A 568 -28.67 -5.58 -8.31
N LYS A 569 -27.69 -5.18 -9.13
CA LYS A 569 -27.65 -5.41 -10.58
C LYS A 569 -26.26 -5.92 -11.02
N GLY A 570 -25.85 -7.08 -10.51
CA GLY A 570 -24.61 -7.79 -10.89
C GLY A 570 -23.50 -7.73 -9.82
N ARG A 571 -22.26 -8.04 -10.19
CA ARG A 571 -21.12 -8.05 -9.25
C ARG A 571 -20.34 -6.73 -9.27
N GLY A 572 -19.70 -6.40 -8.16
CA GLY A 572 -18.89 -5.19 -8.07
C GLY A 572 -18.25 -4.93 -6.72
N LEU A 573 -17.66 -3.74 -6.57
CA LEU A 573 -17.00 -3.27 -5.37
C LEU A 573 -17.95 -2.40 -4.53
N VAL A 574 -17.98 -2.62 -3.23
CA VAL A 574 -18.70 -1.79 -2.24
C VAL A 574 -17.67 -1.13 -1.32
N GLY A 575 -17.67 0.20 -1.25
CA GLY A 575 -16.87 0.96 -0.29
C GLY A 575 -17.65 1.23 0.99
N VAL A 576 -17.16 0.70 2.11
CA VAL A 576 -17.71 0.87 3.46
C VAL A 576 -16.92 1.95 4.19
N ASN A 577 -17.60 2.99 4.66
CA ASN A 577 -16.96 4.06 5.42
C ASN A 577 -16.53 3.56 6.81
N ILE A 578 -15.25 3.72 7.14
CA ILE A 578 -14.66 3.21 8.39
C ILE A 578 -15.12 3.97 9.65
N ASN A 579 -15.76 5.12 9.49
CA ASN A 579 -16.30 5.92 10.59
C ASN A 579 -17.76 5.57 10.89
N THR A 580 -18.53 5.17 9.87
CA THR A 580 -19.99 4.99 9.99
C THR A 580 -20.44 3.54 9.82
N GLY A 581 -19.60 2.70 9.23
CA GLY A 581 -19.95 1.33 8.81
C GLY A 581 -20.91 1.28 7.61
N ARG A 582 -21.27 2.43 7.01
CA ARG A 582 -22.23 2.48 5.92
C ARG A 582 -21.55 2.17 4.59
N ALA A 583 -22.22 1.37 3.77
CA ALA A 583 -21.85 1.12 2.38
C ALA A 583 -22.22 2.34 1.53
N GLU A 584 -21.29 3.29 1.44
CA GLU A 584 -21.49 4.60 0.80
C GLU A 584 -21.08 4.62 -0.66
N ARG A 585 -20.30 3.64 -1.14
CA ARG A 585 -19.85 3.57 -2.54
C ARG A 585 -20.19 2.22 -3.15
N ALA A 586 -20.54 2.22 -4.43
CA ALA A 586 -20.75 0.99 -5.19
C ALA A 586 -20.29 1.17 -6.64
N ILE A 587 -19.44 0.27 -7.13
CA ILE A 587 -18.95 0.27 -8.51
C ILE A 587 -19.21 -1.09 -9.11
N ARG A 588 -19.95 -1.12 -10.22
CA ARG A 588 -20.21 -2.36 -10.97
C ARG A 588 -18.99 -2.71 -11.80
N VAL A 589 -18.35 -3.81 -11.46
CA VAL A 589 -17.23 -4.38 -12.21
C VAL A 589 -17.38 -5.90 -12.11
N ALA A 590 -17.77 -6.55 -13.21
CA ALA A 590 -18.11 -7.97 -13.19
C ALA A 590 -16.89 -8.88 -12.98
N ASP A 591 -15.70 -8.42 -13.36
CA ASP A 591 -14.42 -9.09 -13.16
C ASP A 591 -13.35 -8.02 -12.95
N PRO A 592 -13.19 -7.50 -11.71
CA PRO A 592 -12.17 -6.49 -11.44
C PRO A 592 -10.79 -7.14 -11.50
N ASP A 593 -9.90 -6.53 -12.28
CA ASP A 593 -8.48 -6.79 -12.18
C ASP A 593 -8.03 -6.68 -10.71
N GLU A 594 -7.41 -7.73 -10.18
CA GLU A 594 -6.89 -7.77 -8.81
C GLU A 594 -5.91 -6.61 -8.50
N ARG A 595 -5.32 -6.02 -9.55
CA ARG A 595 -4.39 -4.89 -9.46
C ARG A 595 -5.07 -3.53 -9.35
N PHE A 596 -6.40 -3.43 -9.37
CA PHE A 596 -7.12 -2.15 -9.36
C PHE A 596 -6.61 -1.14 -8.32
N ILE A 597 -6.71 0.15 -8.63
CA ILE A 597 -6.24 1.23 -7.77
C ILE A 597 -7.41 2.16 -7.48
N SER A 598 -7.74 2.35 -6.20
CA SER A 598 -8.61 3.43 -5.76
C SER A 598 -7.78 4.68 -5.46
N ASP A 599 -8.05 5.76 -6.15
CA ASP A 599 -7.49 7.08 -5.88
C ASP A 599 -8.60 8.03 -5.46
N GLU A 600 -8.72 8.21 -4.15
CA GLU A 600 -9.74 9.07 -3.56
C GLU A 600 -9.50 10.55 -3.89
N ALA A 601 -8.26 10.97 -4.17
CA ALA A 601 -7.97 12.38 -4.51
C ALA A 601 -8.41 12.79 -5.89
N SER A 602 -8.43 11.85 -6.84
CA SER A 602 -9.07 12.05 -8.14
C SER A 602 -10.51 11.52 -8.17
N ASN A 603 -11.03 11.03 -7.04
CA ASN A 603 -12.32 10.37 -6.94
C ASN A 603 -12.51 9.31 -8.04
N SER A 604 -11.48 8.48 -8.25
CA SER A 604 -11.40 7.51 -9.36
C SER A 604 -11.00 6.12 -8.87
N LEU A 605 -11.55 5.09 -9.51
CA LEU A 605 -11.10 3.72 -9.40
C LEU A 605 -10.60 3.23 -10.77
N TYR A 606 -9.34 2.84 -10.85
CA TYR A 606 -8.68 2.40 -12.07
C TYR A 606 -8.66 0.88 -12.16
N VAL A 607 -9.12 0.33 -13.28
CA VAL A 607 -9.16 -1.12 -13.55
C VAL A 607 -8.72 -1.38 -14.99
N ALA A 608 -7.81 -2.32 -15.18
CA ALA A 608 -7.48 -2.79 -16.52
C ALA A 608 -8.43 -3.91 -16.98
N GLN A 609 -8.75 -3.92 -18.27
CA GLN A 609 -9.48 -4.97 -18.95
C GLN A 609 -8.76 -5.26 -20.27
N ASP A 610 -7.91 -6.29 -20.25
CA ASP A 610 -7.06 -6.70 -21.37
C ASP A 610 -6.20 -5.54 -21.92
N GLU A 611 -6.52 -4.99 -23.10
CA GLU A 611 -5.80 -3.86 -23.73
C GLU A 611 -6.33 -2.47 -23.29
N ARG A 612 -7.28 -2.42 -22.36
CA ARG A 612 -7.89 -1.15 -21.91
C ARG A 612 -7.59 -0.86 -20.46
N LEU A 613 -7.44 0.42 -20.12
CA LEU A 613 -7.51 0.93 -18.74
C LEU A 613 -8.74 1.82 -18.62
N LEU A 614 -9.53 1.58 -17.57
CA LEU A 614 -10.78 2.27 -17.27
C LEU A 614 -10.63 3.03 -15.97
N ALA A 615 -11.17 4.25 -15.91
CA ALA A 615 -11.36 4.98 -14.66
C ALA A 615 -12.84 5.13 -14.36
N PHE A 616 -13.30 4.58 -13.24
CA PHE A 616 -14.67 4.74 -12.76
C PHE A 616 -14.74 5.88 -11.74
N PRO A 617 -15.76 6.74 -11.79
CA PRO A 617 -15.97 7.70 -10.71
C PRO A 617 -16.31 6.95 -9.42
N LEU A 618 -15.71 7.39 -8.31
CA LEU A 618 -16.10 6.98 -6.97
C LEU A 618 -17.27 7.87 -6.52
N SER A 619 -18.46 7.64 -7.08
CA SER A 619 -19.67 8.36 -6.67
C SER A 619 -20.26 7.75 -5.41
N ASP A 620 -20.93 8.58 -4.61
CA ASP A 620 -21.78 8.10 -3.54
C ASP A 620 -22.90 7.25 -4.12
N ARG A 621 -23.30 6.23 -3.36
CA ARG A 621 -24.41 5.35 -3.68
C ARG A 621 -25.71 6.14 -3.49
N GLU A 622 -26.48 6.31 -4.57
CA GLU A 622 -27.87 6.78 -4.49
C GLU A 622 -28.75 5.84 -3.65
#